data_AF-A0A6L9QKI1-F1
#
_entry.id   AF-A0A6L9QKI1-F1
#
_cell.length_a   1.000
_cell.length_b   1.000
_cell.length_c   1.000
_cell.angle_alpha   90.00
_cell.angle_beta   90.00
_cell.angle_gamma   90.00
#
_symmetry.space_group_name_H-M   'P 1'
#
loop_
_entity.id
_entity.type
_entity.pdbx_description
1 polymer ?
#
loop_
_entity_poly.entity_id
_entity_poly.type
_entity_poly.pdbx_seq_one_letter_code
_entity_poly.pdbx_strand_id
1 'polypeptide(L)'
;MIRRKKPEIDKDEKSCGWTAPKRGLAITDLGRTTVDGPPNSPVEAHNKYVSTKNAATPGIHYWGWTEIDVNHVKARQTGARTIDGIGDEAFTYTSTGLSKSMDISGVVLRVKNTVLRVELMYERGTASAGEAHEAARWAARAAAKP
;
A
#
# COMPACT_ATOMS: atom_id res chain seq x y z
N MET A 1 7.67 14.83 27.07
CA MET A 1 8.25 13.53 26.69
C MET A 1 7.18 12.75 25.94
N ILE A 2 7.17 12.78 24.60
CA ILE A 2 6.15 12.06 23.82
C ILE A 2 6.54 10.59 23.83
N ARG A 3 5.80 9.76 24.59
CA ARG A 3 5.93 8.31 24.53
C ARG A 3 5.59 7.89 23.10
N ARG A 4 6.59 7.43 22.33
CA ARG A 4 6.37 6.74 21.06
C ARG A 4 5.55 5.48 21.38
N LYS A 5 4.23 5.56 21.19
CA LYS A 5 3.35 4.39 21.27
C LYS A 5 3.88 3.41 20.23
N LYS A 6 4.21 2.19 20.64
CA LYS A 6 4.63 1.16 19.68
C LYS A 6 3.48 0.99 18.68
N PRO A 7 3.78 0.85 17.38
CA PRO A 7 2.77 0.58 16.37
C PRO A 7 2.01 -0.68 16.77
N GLU A 8 0.69 -0.58 16.84
CA GLU A 8 -0.18 -1.73 17.04
C GLU A 8 -0.18 -2.49 15.70
N ILE A 9 0.56 -3.59 15.65
CA ILE A 9 0.61 -4.47 14.48
C ILE A 9 -0.68 -5.29 14.53
N ASP A 10 -1.62 -5.00 13.63
CA ASP A 10 -2.76 -5.89 13.44
C ASP A 10 -2.24 -7.24 12.93
N LYS A 11 -2.68 -8.33 13.56
CA LYS A 11 -2.12 -9.69 13.38
C LYS A 11 -2.68 -10.37 12.13
N ASP A 12 -2.80 -9.66 11.02
CA ASP A 12 -2.84 -10.35 9.74
C ASP A 12 -1.37 -10.61 9.37
N GLU A 13 -0.92 -11.86 9.46
CA GLU A 13 0.50 -12.30 9.34
C GLU A 13 1.21 -11.87 8.03
N LYS A 14 0.49 -11.17 7.17
CA LYS A 14 0.79 -10.85 5.77
C LYS A 14 0.90 -9.35 5.53
N SER A 15 0.60 -8.53 6.54
CA SER A 15 0.74 -7.07 6.49
C SER A 15 1.37 -6.52 7.77
N CYS A 16 2.01 -5.36 7.65
CA CYS A 16 2.46 -4.58 8.78
C CYS A 16 1.88 -3.18 8.65
N GLY A 17 1.14 -2.75 9.68
CA GLY A 17 0.51 -1.44 9.77
C GLY A 17 1.16 -0.57 10.83
N TRP A 18 1.31 0.71 10.53
CA TRP A 18 1.77 1.73 11.46
C TRP A 18 0.83 2.91 11.41
N THR A 19 0.32 3.33 12.57
CA THR A 19 -0.61 4.44 12.66
C THR A 19 -0.05 5.58 13.50
N ALA A 20 -0.41 6.78 13.10
CA ALA A 20 -0.22 8.01 13.85
C ALA A 20 -1.51 8.85 13.72
N PRO A 21 -1.71 9.89 14.54
CA PRO A 21 -2.88 10.76 14.37
C PRO A 21 -3.02 11.22 12.91
N LYS A 22 -4.15 10.86 12.29
CA LYS A 22 -4.52 11.18 10.90
C LYS A 22 -3.57 10.66 9.80
N ARG A 23 -2.74 9.67 10.12
CA ARG A 23 -1.82 9.04 9.16
C ARG A 23 -1.71 7.54 9.40
N GLY A 24 -1.60 6.77 8.33
CA GLY A 24 -1.35 5.34 8.35
C GLY A 24 -0.34 4.96 7.28
N LEU A 25 0.49 3.96 7.57
CA LEU A 25 1.35 3.30 6.60
C LEU A 25 1.06 1.81 6.70
N ALA A 26 0.72 1.18 5.59
CA ALA A 26 0.59 -0.27 5.49
C ALA A 26 1.59 -0.81 4.47
N ILE A 27 2.26 -1.91 4.82
CA ILE A 27 3.08 -2.70 3.91
C ILE A 27 2.52 -4.12 3.89
N THR A 28 2.12 -4.59 2.72
CA THR A 28 1.49 -5.90 2.54
C THR A 28 2.29 -6.74 1.55
N ASP A 29 2.64 -7.97 1.96
CA ASP A 29 3.23 -8.97 1.06
C ASP A 29 2.13 -9.68 0.28
N LEU A 30 1.94 -9.27 -0.97
CA LEU A 30 0.87 -9.78 -1.82
C LEU A 30 1.09 -11.24 -2.24
N GLY A 31 2.31 -11.76 -2.13
CA GLY A 31 2.60 -13.18 -2.35
C GLY A 31 2.02 -14.05 -1.24
N ARG A 32 2.10 -13.60 0.01
CA ARG A 32 1.57 -14.35 1.18
C ARG A 32 0.06 -14.28 1.30
N THR A 33 -0.58 -13.31 0.63
CA THR A 33 -2.05 -13.15 0.64
C THR A 33 -2.80 -14.14 -0.25
N THR A 34 -2.14 -14.84 -1.17
CA THR A 34 -2.79 -15.83 -2.04
C THR A 34 -2.69 -17.26 -1.53
N VAL A 35 -3.68 -18.08 -1.91
CA VAL A 35 -3.76 -19.53 -1.63
C VAL A 35 -2.53 -20.26 -2.18
N ASP A 36 -1.99 -19.80 -3.32
CA ASP A 36 -0.87 -20.42 -4.02
C ASP A 36 0.51 -20.16 -3.37
N GLY A 37 0.55 -19.36 -2.28
CA GLY A 37 1.80 -18.98 -1.63
C GLY A 37 2.59 -17.88 -2.37
N PRO A 38 3.77 -17.49 -1.84
CA PRO A 38 4.60 -16.49 -2.45
C PRO A 38 5.23 -16.99 -3.77
N PRO A 39 5.49 -16.10 -4.75
CA PRO A 39 6.14 -16.50 -6.00
C PRO A 39 7.52 -17.13 -5.76
N ASN A 40 7.82 -18.20 -6.49
CA ASN A 40 9.08 -18.94 -6.40
C ASN A 40 10.10 -18.52 -7.47
N SER A 41 9.67 -17.76 -8.48
CA SER A 41 10.53 -17.30 -9.57
C SER A 41 10.31 -15.82 -9.91
N PRO A 42 11.30 -15.18 -10.58
CA PRO A 42 11.13 -13.80 -11.06
C PRO A 42 9.95 -13.64 -12.02
N VAL A 43 9.67 -14.66 -12.84
CA VAL A 43 8.56 -14.66 -13.82
C VAL A 43 7.22 -14.73 -13.11
N GLU A 44 7.07 -15.60 -12.12
CA GLU A 44 5.85 -15.68 -11.30
C GLU A 44 5.59 -14.36 -10.55
N ALA A 45 6.65 -13.76 -9.99
CA ALA A 45 6.53 -12.47 -9.31
C ALA A 45 6.13 -11.35 -10.27
N HIS A 46 6.66 -11.35 -11.50
CA HIS A 46 6.26 -10.40 -12.53
C HIS A 46 4.79 -10.58 -12.92
N ASN A 47 4.34 -11.81 -13.16
CA ASN A 47 2.94 -12.11 -13.49
C ASN A 47 1.99 -11.68 -12.36
N LYS A 48 2.38 -11.92 -11.11
CA LYS A 48 1.64 -11.47 -9.92
C LYS A 48 1.56 -9.95 -9.85
N TYR A 49 2.65 -9.25 -10.12
CA TYR A 49 2.67 -7.79 -10.21
C TYR A 49 1.72 -7.28 -11.30
N VAL A 50 1.82 -7.81 -12.52
CA VAL A 50 0.97 -7.42 -13.66
C VAL A 50 -0.51 -7.68 -13.35
N SER A 51 -0.83 -8.85 -12.79
CA SER A 51 -2.19 -9.19 -12.37
C SER A 51 -2.72 -8.22 -11.31
N THR A 52 -1.91 -7.92 -10.28
CA THR A 52 -2.29 -6.96 -9.24
C THR A 52 -2.51 -5.55 -9.81
N LYS A 53 -1.62 -5.09 -10.69
CA LYS A 53 -1.74 -3.81 -11.37
C LYS A 53 -3.04 -3.74 -12.18
N ASN A 54 -3.32 -4.77 -12.96
CA ASN A 54 -4.50 -4.80 -13.84
C ASN A 54 -5.82 -4.95 -13.05
N ALA A 55 -5.77 -5.58 -11.87
CA ALA A 55 -6.92 -5.69 -10.97
C ALA A 55 -7.29 -4.35 -10.29
N ALA A 56 -6.35 -3.40 -10.21
CA ALA A 56 -6.61 -2.07 -9.69
C ALA A 56 -7.35 -1.22 -10.73
N THR A 57 -8.65 -1.46 -10.86
CA THR A 57 -9.53 -0.73 -11.77
C THR A 57 -10.04 0.57 -11.14
N PRO A 58 -10.26 1.64 -11.93
CA PRO A 58 -10.88 2.86 -11.43
C PRO A 58 -12.31 2.58 -11.00
N GLY A 59 -12.73 3.12 -9.86
CA GLY A 59 -14.08 2.87 -9.38
C GLY A 59 -14.35 3.39 -7.98
N ILE A 60 -15.58 3.15 -7.54
CA ILE A 60 -16.05 3.45 -6.20
C ILE A 60 -16.06 2.16 -5.40
N HIS A 61 -15.49 2.19 -4.20
CA HIS A 61 -15.51 1.09 -3.24
C HIS A 61 -15.73 1.63 -1.82
N TYR A 62 -15.88 0.74 -0.84
CA TYR A 62 -15.90 1.09 0.56
C TYR A 62 -14.59 0.70 1.21
N TRP A 63 -14.05 1.59 2.04
CA TRP A 63 -12.77 1.41 2.72
C TRP A 63 -12.88 1.87 4.17
N GLY A 64 -12.08 1.28 5.05
CA GLY A 64 -12.00 1.68 6.44
C GLY A 64 -10.70 1.22 7.06
N TRP A 65 -10.23 1.99 8.02
CA TRP A 65 -9.17 1.63 8.95
C TRP A 65 -9.46 2.34 10.29
N THR A 66 -9.98 1.57 11.25
CA THR A 66 -10.51 2.04 12.53
C THR A 66 -9.47 2.80 13.37
N GLU A 67 -8.23 2.35 13.33
CA GLU A 67 -7.09 2.86 14.11
C GLU A 67 -6.68 4.28 13.69
N ILE A 68 -7.11 4.73 12.51
CA ILE A 68 -6.92 6.10 12.01
C ILE A 68 -8.24 6.87 11.89
N ASP A 69 -9.27 6.45 12.64
CA ASP A 69 -10.58 7.11 12.70
C ASP A 69 -11.30 7.16 11.34
N VAL A 70 -11.17 6.09 10.56
CA VAL A 70 -11.88 5.93 9.29
C VAL A 70 -12.70 4.65 9.31
N ASN A 71 -14.01 4.77 9.49
CA ASN A 71 -14.90 3.62 9.56
C ASN A 71 -15.78 3.59 8.32
N HIS A 72 -15.54 2.60 7.44
CA HIS A 72 -16.40 2.25 6.31
C HIS A 72 -16.91 3.47 5.49
N VAL A 73 -15.99 4.15 4.82
CA VAL A 73 -16.27 5.33 4.00
C VAL A 73 -16.26 5.00 2.52
N LYS A 74 -17.06 5.75 1.75
CA LYS A 74 -17.09 5.66 0.30
C LYS A 74 -15.82 6.27 -0.28
N ALA A 75 -15.08 5.50 -1.07
CA ALA A 75 -13.79 5.88 -1.62
C ALA A 75 -13.75 5.71 -3.14
N ARG A 76 -13.10 6.65 -3.83
CA ARG A 76 -12.88 6.62 -5.27
C ARG A 76 -11.41 6.33 -5.55
N GLN A 77 -11.14 5.20 -6.19
CA GLN A 77 -9.81 4.77 -6.59
C GLN A 77 -9.56 5.08 -8.06
N THR A 78 -8.32 5.44 -8.41
CA THR A 78 -7.84 5.53 -9.78
C THR A 78 -7.38 4.17 -10.28
N GLY A 79 -7.33 3.99 -11.61
CA GLY A 79 -6.60 2.86 -12.18
C GLY A 79 -5.12 2.90 -11.79
N ALA A 80 -4.47 1.75 -11.72
CA ALA A 80 -3.02 1.72 -11.54
C ALA A 80 -2.29 2.26 -12.77
N ARG A 81 -1.31 3.14 -12.55
CA ARG A 81 -0.41 3.66 -13.58
C ARG A 81 1.02 3.23 -13.29
N THR A 82 1.76 2.82 -14.31
CA THR A 82 3.19 2.54 -14.16
C THR A 82 3.94 3.83 -13.80
N ILE A 83 4.93 3.72 -12.92
CA ILE A 83 5.82 4.81 -12.51
C ILE A 83 7.27 4.35 -12.60
N ASP A 84 8.19 5.30 -12.81
CA ASP A 84 9.62 4.99 -12.92
C ASP A 84 10.26 4.72 -11.54
N GLY A 85 11.13 3.71 -11.45
CA GLY A 85 11.76 3.34 -10.19
C GLY A 85 12.81 2.24 -10.27
N ILE A 86 12.93 1.46 -9.19
CA ILE A 86 13.99 0.44 -8.98
C ILE A 86 13.62 -0.88 -9.70
N GLY A 87 12.47 -0.94 -10.36
CA GLY A 87 11.98 -2.09 -11.11
C GLY A 87 10.53 -1.89 -11.53
N ASP A 88 9.76 -2.98 -11.49
CA ASP A 88 8.32 -2.94 -11.76
C ASP A 88 7.59 -2.20 -10.63
N GLU A 89 7.05 -1.02 -10.92
CA GLU A 89 6.31 -0.19 -9.97
C GLU A 89 5.02 0.37 -10.60
N ALA A 90 3.93 0.34 -9.83
CA ALA A 90 2.64 0.89 -10.23
C ALA A 90 1.99 1.66 -9.09
N PHE A 91 1.46 2.84 -9.41
CA PHE A 91 0.83 3.76 -8.48
C PHE A 91 -0.70 3.74 -8.59
N THR A 92 -1.36 3.78 -7.45
CA THR A 92 -2.80 4.01 -7.31
C THR A 92 -3.04 5.18 -6.34
N TYR A 93 -4.14 5.89 -6.56
CA TYR A 93 -4.61 6.91 -5.63
C TYR A 93 -6.07 6.66 -5.31
N THR A 94 -6.40 6.77 -4.03
CA THR A 94 -7.78 6.62 -3.54
C THR A 94 -8.13 7.83 -2.68
N SER A 95 -9.28 8.44 -2.94
CA SER A 95 -9.80 9.54 -2.13
C SER A 95 -11.18 9.18 -1.58
N THR A 96 -11.38 9.42 -0.29
CA THR A 96 -12.65 9.21 0.42
C THR A 96 -13.65 10.38 0.23
N GLY A 97 -13.25 11.39 -0.56
CA GLY A 97 -14.12 12.47 -1.01
C GLY A 97 -14.53 13.43 0.11
N LEU A 98 -15.84 13.74 0.19
CA LEU A 98 -16.44 14.64 1.18
C LEU A 98 -16.85 13.95 2.49
N SER A 99 -16.89 12.61 2.51
CA SER A 99 -17.32 11.83 3.69
C SER A 99 -16.26 11.80 4.80
N LYS A 100 -15.00 11.83 4.41
CA LYS A 100 -13.84 12.05 5.27
C LYS A 100 -12.78 12.75 4.43
N SER A 101 -12.00 13.66 5.01
CA SER A 101 -10.91 14.32 4.30
C SER A 101 -9.65 13.44 4.31
N MET A 102 -9.76 12.21 3.80
CA MET A 102 -8.66 11.23 3.79
C MET A 102 -8.36 10.75 2.38
N ASP A 103 -7.07 10.60 2.11
CA ASP A 103 -6.54 10.08 0.87
C ASP A 103 -5.59 8.91 1.14
N ILE A 104 -5.43 8.04 0.14
CA ILE A 104 -4.52 6.91 0.14
C ILE A 104 -3.70 6.98 -1.12
N SER A 105 -2.38 6.93 -0.96
CA SER A 105 -1.44 6.76 -2.06
C SER A 105 -0.82 5.38 -1.96
N GLY A 106 -1.08 4.55 -2.95
CA GLY A 106 -0.63 3.16 -3.01
C GLY A 106 0.44 2.97 -4.08
N VAL A 107 1.45 2.18 -3.76
CA VAL A 107 2.44 1.69 -4.73
C VAL A 107 2.52 0.17 -4.61
N VAL A 108 2.30 -0.52 -5.72
CA VAL A 108 2.63 -1.93 -5.86
C VAL A 108 3.98 -2.02 -6.55
N LEU A 109 4.88 -2.81 -5.99
CA LEU A 109 6.24 -2.97 -6.50
C LEU A 109 6.71 -4.42 -6.44
N ARG A 110 7.59 -4.81 -7.36
CA ARG A 110 8.25 -6.11 -7.34
C ARG A 110 9.73 -5.97 -7.01
N VAL A 111 10.19 -6.77 -6.05
CA VAL A 111 11.62 -6.92 -5.70
C VAL A 111 11.96 -8.40 -5.70
N LYS A 112 12.86 -8.82 -6.59
CA LYS A 112 13.19 -10.24 -6.81
C LYS A 112 11.90 -11.06 -7.04
N ASN A 113 11.60 -11.98 -6.13
CA ASN A 113 10.43 -12.86 -6.17
C ASN A 113 9.27 -12.36 -5.28
N THR A 114 9.39 -11.19 -4.67
CA THR A 114 8.39 -10.62 -3.77
C THR A 114 7.62 -9.50 -4.45
N VAL A 115 6.30 -9.47 -4.24
CA VAL A 115 5.43 -8.37 -4.67
C VAL A 115 4.86 -7.71 -3.42
N LEU A 116 5.18 -6.44 -3.23
CA LEU A 116 4.74 -5.65 -2.08
C LEU A 116 3.72 -4.61 -2.52
N ARG A 117 2.75 -4.35 -1.65
CA ARG A 117 1.92 -3.14 -1.69
C ARG A 117 2.30 -2.26 -0.52
N VAL A 118 2.57 -0.99 -0.80
CA VAL A 118 2.83 0.03 0.20
C VAL A 118 1.78 1.11 0.07
N GLU A 119 1.02 1.35 1.12
CA GLU A 119 -0.07 2.31 1.15
C GLU A 119 0.19 3.35 2.24
N LEU A 120 0.21 4.62 1.84
CA LEU A 120 0.24 5.75 2.76
C LEU A 120 -1.14 6.38 2.79
N MET A 121 -1.77 6.36 3.96
CA MET A 121 -3.06 6.97 4.26
C MET A 121 -2.84 8.26 5.02
N TYR A 122 -3.52 9.34 4.64
CA TYR A 122 -3.29 10.66 5.24
C TYR A 122 -4.50 11.58 5.09
N GLU A 123 -4.61 12.54 6.01
CA GLU A 123 -5.55 13.65 5.85
C GLU A 123 -5.18 14.44 4.59
N ARG A 124 -6.16 14.67 3.72
CA ARG A 124 -5.97 15.33 2.41
C ARG A 124 -5.18 16.64 2.57
N GLY A 125 -4.17 16.80 1.73
CA GLY A 125 -3.28 17.97 1.75
C GLY A 125 -2.15 17.91 2.79
N THR A 126 -2.07 16.88 3.62
CA THR A 126 -0.99 16.74 4.61
C THR A 126 0.20 15.90 4.12
N ALA A 127 0.05 15.18 3.01
CA ALA A 127 1.09 14.39 2.35
C ALA A 127 0.81 14.35 0.85
N SER A 128 1.75 13.79 0.08
CA SER A 128 1.65 13.67 -1.37
C SER A 128 1.89 12.24 -1.86
N ALA A 129 1.53 11.99 -3.11
CA ALA A 129 1.88 10.75 -3.82
C ALA A 129 3.39 10.43 -3.79
N GLY A 130 4.25 11.46 -3.75
CA GLY A 130 5.70 11.30 -3.68
C GLY A 130 6.16 10.61 -2.39
N GLU A 131 5.51 10.88 -1.26
CA GLU A 131 5.86 10.24 0.02
C GLU A 131 5.56 8.74 0.01
N ALA A 132 4.46 8.32 -0.62
CA ALA A 132 4.15 6.90 -0.80
C ALA A 132 5.18 6.20 -1.69
N HIS A 133 5.65 6.87 -2.74
CA HIS A 133 6.70 6.36 -3.61
C HIS A 133 8.04 6.22 -2.88
N GLU A 134 8.41 7.20 -2.05
CA GLU A 134 9.60 7.12 -1.21
C GLU A 134 9.53 5.98 -0.18
N ALA A 135 8.38 5.83 0.49
CA ALA A 135 8.14 4.73 1.43
C ALA A 135 8.24 3.38 0.73
N ALA A 136 7.65 3.26 -0.47
CA ALA A 136 7.72 2.08 -1.32
C ALA A 136 9.18 1.72 -1.67
N ARG A 137 9.99 2.71 -2.06
CA ARG A 137 11.42 2.50 -2.33
C ARG A 137 12.22 2.12 -1.08
N TRP A 138 11.86 2.66 0.09
CA TRP A 138 12.49 2.25 1.35
C TRP A 138 12.17 0.79 1.69
N ALA A 139 10.90 0.38 1.56
CA ALA A 139 10.48 -1.00 1.73
C ALA A 139 11.17 -1.92 0.71
N ALA A 140 11.27 -1.50 -0.55
CA ALA A 140 11.95 -2.25 -1.61
C ALA A 140 13.42 -2.51 -1.27
N ARG A 141 14.16 -1.48 -0.82
CA ARG A 141 15.55 -1.61 -0.38
C ARG A 141 15.69 -2.53 0.83
N ALA A 142 14.78 -2.46 1.79
CA ALA A 142 14.78 -3.34 2.95
C ALA A 142 14.56 -4.81 2.54
N ALA A 143 13.60 -5.07 1.63
CA ALA A 143 13.29 -6.40 1.12
C ALA A 143 14.38 -6.96 0.17
N ALA A 144 15.18 -6.10 -0.46
CA ALA A 144 16.26 -6.52 -1.34
C ALA A 144 17.51 -7.00 -0.59
N LYS A 145 17.65 -6.68 0.71
CA LYS A 145 18.80 -7.09 1.52
C LYS A 145 18.96 -8.63 1.52
N PRO A 146 20.20 -9.13 1.43
CA PRO A 146 20.49 -10.56 1.44
C PRO A 146 20.14 -11.23 2.76
#